data_AF-A0AAD9K2M1-F1
#
_entry.id   AF-A0AAD9K2M1-F1
#
_cell.length_a   1.000
_cell.length_b   1.000
_cell.length_c   1.000
_cell.angle_alpha   90.00
_cell.angle_beta   90.00
_cell.angle_gamma   90.00
#
_symmetry.space_group_name_H-M   'P 1'
#
loop_
_entity.id
_entity.type
_entity.pdbx_description
1 polymer ?
#
loop_
_entity_poly.entity_id
_entity_poly.type
_entity_poly.pdbx_seq_one_letter_code
_entity_poly.pdbx_strand_id
1 'polypeptide(L)'
;MPALRHLILNNNNIETIPDNAFDGLHHLEQLLLSGNRLKTISAAWVSQKPSLNILLLGDNPLVCDCNLSWIWLNVQTDHVLTEELAQTAASLIPANASLATTVGTAKTVSVLITEINWDE
;
A
#
# COMPACT_ATOMS: atom_id res chain seq x y z
N MET A 1 -16.87 -21.40 -2.72
CA MET A 1 -15.87 -20.32 -2.62
C MET A 1 -15.48 -20.15 -1.15
N PRO A 2 -14.20 -20.08 -0.80
CA PRO A 2 -13.78 -19.89 0.59
C PRO A 2 -14.32 -18.55 1.13
N ALA A 3 -14.86 -18.56 2.35
CA ALA A 3 -15.30 -17.36 3.06
C ALA A 3 -14.15 -16.68 3.83
N LEU A 4 -12.91 -16.83 3.34
CA LEU A 4 -11.72 -16.31 4.01
C LEU A 4 -11.73 -14.79 3.92
N ARG A 5 -11.72 -14.14 5.08
CA ARG A 5 -11.73 -12.68 5.20
C ARG A 5 -10.38 -12.12 5.60
N HIS A 6 -9.66 -12.83 6.47
CA HIS A 6 -8.39 -12.36 7.03
C HIS A 6 -7.32 -13.40 6.70
N LEU A 7 -6.22 -12.97 6.09
CA LEU A 7 -5.08 -13.81 5.77
C LEU A 7 -3.81 -13.19 6.34
N ILE A 8 -3.16 -13.93 7.25
CA ILE A 8 -1.95 -13.50 7.94
C ILE A 8 -0.78 -14.34 7.43
N LEU A 9 0.18 -13.68 6.79
CA LEU A 9 1.38 -14.26 6.20
C LEU A 9 2.65 -13.52 6.64
N ASN A 10 2.59 -12.82 7.78
CA ASN A 10 3.72 -12.07 8.32
C ASN A 10 4.93 -12.99 8.61
N ASN A 11 6.13 -12.40 8.56
CA ASN A 11 7.39 -13.04 8.95
C ASN A 11 7.68 -14.35 8.20
N ASN A 12 7.33 -14.40 6.92
CA ASN A 12 7.69 -15.49 6.02
C ASN A 12 8.80 -15.05 5.06
N ASN A 13 9.22 -15.95 4.17
CA ASN A 13 10.24 -15.66 3.15
C ASN A 13 9.62 -15.42 1.77
N ILE A 14 8.44 -14.78 1.72
CA ILE A 14 7.75 -14.55 0.45
C ILE A 14 8.48 -13.45 -0.33
N GLU A 15 8.99 -13.80 -1.52
CA GLU A 15 9.71 -12.87 -2.40
C GLU A 15 8.84 -12.35 -3.54
N THR A 16 7.89 -13.16 -4.01
CA THR A 16 6.98 -12.82 -5.10
C THR A 16 5.57 -13.34 -4.83
N ILE A 17 4.57 -12.60 -5.31
CA ILE A 17 3.16 -12.99 -5.28
C ILE A 17 2.66 -13.01 -6.73
N PRO A 18 2.34 -14.19 -7.28
CA PRO A 18 1.72 -14.31 -8.59
C PRO A 18 0.36 -13.60 -8.65
N ASP A 19 -0.03 -13.09 -9.83
CA ASP A 19 -1.30 -12.37 -10.01
C ASP A 19 -2.54 -13.20 -9.67
N ASN A 20 -2.45 -14.52 -9.77
CA ASN A 20 -3.52 -15.47 -9.47
C ASN A 20 -3.44 -16.08 -8.06
N ALA A 21 -2.48 -15.66 -7.22
CA ALA A 21 -2.23 -16.29 -5.91
C ALA A 21 -3.43 -16.28 -4.97
N PHE A 22 -4.33 -15.32 -5.15
CA PHE A 22 -5.51 -15.14 -4.30
C PHE A 22 -6.82 -15.34 -5.07
N ASP A 23 -6.81 -16.02 -6.21
CA ASP A 23 -8.02 -16.28 -6.98
C ASP A 23 -9.06 -17.05 -6.16
N GLY A 24 -10.33 -16.67 -6.31
CA GLY A 24 -11.43 -17.23 -5.53
C GLY A 24 -11.58 -16.67 -4.10
N LEU A 25 -10.63 -15.88 -3.59
CA LEU A 25 -10.72 -15.21 -2.28
C LEU A 25 -11.45 -13.85 -2.38
N HIS A 26 -12.66 -13.84 -2.94
CA HIS A 26 -13.41 -12.60 -3.21
C HIS A 26 -13.83 -11.84 -1.94
N HIS A 27 -13.91 -12.55 -0.80
CA HIS A 27 -14.29 -11.99 0.50
C HIS A 27 -13.09 -11.56 1.35
N LEU A 28 -11.88 -11.61 0.81
CA LEU A 28 -10.69 -11.21 1.56
C LEU A 28 -10.75 -9.71 1.85
N GLU A 29 -10.71 -9.36 3.13
CA GLU A 29 -10.77 -8.00 3.67
C GLU A 29 -9.39 -7.54 4.14
N GLN A 30 -8.65 -8.42 4.82
CA GLN A 30 -7.35 -8.09 5.41
C GLN A 30 -6.27 -9.05 4.93
N LEU A 31 -5.17 -8.50 4.44
CA LEU A 31 -3.98 -9.25 4.05
C LEU A 31 -2.75 -8.66 4.74
N LEU A 32 -2.13 -9.47 5.61
CA LEU A 32 -0.96 -9.07 6.38
C LEU A 32 0.26 -9.80 5.83
N LEU A 33 1.21 -9.05 5.27
CA LEU A 33 2.43 -9.54 4.61
C LEU A 33 3.70 -8.89 5.21
N SER A 34 3.61 -8.33 6.42
CA SER A 34 4.74 -7.65 7.03
C SER A 34 5.91 -8.60 7.31
N GLY A 35 7.15 -8.12 7.19
CA GLY A 35 8.35 -8.94 7.48
C GLY A 35 8.60 -10.04 6.46
N ASN A 36 8.25 -9.80 5.19
CA ASN A 36 8.57 -10.68 4.07
C ASN A 36 9.73 -10.11 3.25
N ARG A 37 9.97 -10.66 2.05
CA ARG A 37 11.06 -10.25 1.14
C ARG A 37 10.51 -9.67 -0.17
N LEU A 38 9.31 -9.10 -0.13
CA LEU A 38 8.66 -8.55 -1.31
C LEU A 38 9.41 -7.32 -1.80
N LYS A 39 9.84 -7.36 -3.05
CA LYS A 39 10.44 -6.20 -3.74
C LYS A 39 9.43 -5.44 -4.59
N THR A 40 8.40 -6.12 -5.05
CA THR A 40 7.37 -5.58 -5.93
C THR A 40 6.04 -6.26 -5.64
N ILE A 41 4.95 -5.57 -5.97
CA ILE A 41 3.59 -6.05 -5.85
C ILE A 41 2.78 -5.52 -7.03
N SER A 42 2.11 -6.44 -7.71
CA SER A 42 1.23 -6.12 -8.83
C SER A 42 -0.08 -5.51 -8.34
N ALA A 43 -0.43 -4.35 -8.91
CA ALA A 43 -1.74 -3.73 -8.70
C ALA A 43 -2.89 -4.59 -9.24
N ALA A 44 -2.62 -5.53 -10.16
CA ALA A 44 -3.64 -6.29 -10.86
C ALA A 44 -4.44 -7.18 -9.91
N TRP A 45 -3.76 -7.97 -9.08
CA TRP A 45 -4.44 -8.87 -8.16
C TRP A 45 -5.11 -8.13 -7.00
N VAL A 46 -4.55 -7.00 -6.56
CA VAL A 46 -5.16 -6.11 -5.55
C VAL A 46 -6.48 -5.55 -6.06
N SER A 47 -6.48 -5.09 -7.32
CA SER A 47 -7.67 -4.55 -8.00
C SER A 47 -8.78 -5.60 -8.19
N GLN A 48 -8.42 -6.89 -8.23
CA GLN A 48 -9.37 -8.01 -8.31
C GLN A 48 -9.96 -8.42 -6.95
N LYS A 49 -9.64 -7.72 -5.84
CA LYS A 49 -10.14 -8.01 -4.50
C LYS A 49 -11.11 -6.93 -4.01
N PRO A 50 -12.40 -7.02 -4.39
CA PRO A 50 -13.38 -5.98 -4.09
C PRO A 50 -13.71 -5.86 -2.61
N SER A 51 -13.34 -6.83 -1.76
CA SER A 51 -13.50 -6.76 -0.30
C SER A 51 -12.25 -6.28 0.44
N LEU A 52 -11.07 -6.27 -0.18
CA LEU A 52 -9.81 -5.93 0.50
C LEU A 52 -9.79 -4.47 0.93
N ASN A 53 -9.62 -4.20 2.22
CA ASN A 53 -9.56 -2.85 2.77
C ASN A 53 -8.24 -2.56 3.49
N ILE A 54 -7.53 -3.60 3.97
CA ILE A 54 -6.25 -3.46 4.66
C ILE A 54 -5.21 -4.36 4.00
N LEU A 55 -4.09 -3.75 3.60
CA LEU A 55 -2.90 -4.44 3.12
C LEU A 55 -1.69 -3.96 3.94
N LEU A 56 -1.13 -4.82 4.79
CA LEU A 56 0.08 -4.51 5.56
C LEU A 56 1.32 -5.04 4.83
N LEU A 57 2.25 -4.15 4.51
CA LEU A 57 3.48 -4.46 3.76
C LEU A 57 4.76 -4.03 4.48
N GLY A 58 4.66 -3.61 5.74
CA GLY A 58 5.81 -3.20 6.55
C GLY A 58 6.95 -4.21 6.52
N ASP A 59 8.18 -3.74 6.73
CA ASP A 59 9.37 -4.61 6.81
C ASP A 59 9.55 -5.51 5.57
N ASN A 60 9.22 -4.98 4.38
CA ASN A 60 9.55 -5.59 3.10
C ASN A 60 10.50 -4.68 2.32
N PRO A 61 11.47 -5.24 1.57
CA PRO A 61 12.42 -4.47 0.75
C PRO A 61 11.76 -3.96 -0.56
N LEU A 62 10.62 -3.26 -0.46
CA LEU A 62 9.87 -2.73 -1.59
C LEU A 62 10.71 -1.69 -2.33
N VAL A 63 10.83 -1.85 -3.65
CA VAL A 63 11.62 -0.95 -4.48
C VAL A 63 10.82 0.32 -4.81
N CYS A 64 11.46 1.49 -4.68
CA CYS A 64 10.88 2.74 -5.17
C CYS A 64 11.10 2.86 -6.68
N ASP A 65 10.24 2.21 -7.47
CA ASP A 65 10.25 2.32 -8.93
C ASP A 65 8.85 2.65 -9.48
N CYS A 66 8.76 2.82 -10.79
CA CYS A 66 7.48 3.09 -11.47
C CYS A 66 6.49 1.92 -11.36
N ASN A 67 6.93 0.68 -11.14
CA ASN A 67 6.05 -0.48 -11.01
C ASN A 67 5.24 -0.43 -9.71
N LEU A 68 5.81 0.15 -8.65
CA LEU A 68 5.15 0.36 -7.37
C LEU A 68 4.56 1.77 -7.20
N SER A 69 4.50 2.58 -8.26
CA SER A 69 3.91 3.93 -8.22
C SER A 69 2.48 3.95 -7.67
N TRP A 70 1.69 2.90 -7.90
CA TRP A 70 0.33 2.79 -7.35
C TRP A 70 0.31 2.67 -5.81
N ILE A 71 1.39 2.18 -5.20
CA ILE A 71 1.58 2.24 -3.74
C ILE A 71 2.03 3.64 -3.37
N TRP A 72 3.16 4.11 -3.90
CA TRP A 72 3.82 5.33 -3.47
C TRP A 72 3.00 6.61 -3.70
N LEU A 73 2.14 6.63 -4.72
CA LEU A 73 1.22 7.74 -5.00
C LEU A 73 -0.02 7.75 -4.09
N ASN A 74 -0.30 6.64 -3.39
CA ASN A 74 -1.50 6.44 -2.58
C ASN A 74 -1.21 6.09 -1.11
N VAL A 75 0.06 6.02 -0.70
CA VAL A 75 0.43 5.88 0.70
C VAL A 75 0.06 7.18 1.40
N GLN A 76 -0.95 7.11 2.27
CA GLN A 76 -1.17 8.14 3.28
C GLN A 76 -0.02 8.00 4.28
N THR A 77 0.99 8.85 4.16
CA THR A 77 2.06 8.90 5.14
C THR A 77 1.46 9.34 6.47
N ASP A 78 1.27 8.41 7.40
CA ASP A 78 1.03 8.70 8.82
C ASP A 78 2.35 9.13 9.50
N HIS A 79 3.26 9.75 8.75
CA HIS A 79 4.24 10.63 9.34
C HIS A 79 3.45 11.82 9.85
N VAL A 80 3.16 11.77 11.16
CA VAL A 80 3.03 12.96 11.99
C VAL A 80 4.08 13.95 11.49
N LEU A 81 3.64 14.91 10.68
CA LEU A 81 4.36 16.15 10.51
C LEU A 81 4.39 16.70 11.94
N THR A 82 5.49 16.53 12.66
CA THR A 82 5.76 17.44 13.76
C THR A 82 5.61 18.83 13.15
N GLU A 83 4.69 19.62 13.70
CA GLU A 83 4.05 20.78 13.08
C GLU A 83 5.01 21.81 12.45
N GLU A 84 6.30 21.72 12.77
CA GLU A 84 7.37 22.61 12.33
C GLU A 84 7.73 22.51 10.83
N LEU A 85 7.63 21.34 10.17
CA LEU A 85 8.01 21.19 8.75
C LEU A 85 6.83 21.33 7.76
N ALA A 86 5.58 21.20 8.23
CA ALA A 86 4.39 21.41 7.40
C ALA A 86 4.26 22.88 6.95
N GLN A 87 4.66 23.82 7.81
CA GLN A 87 4.66 25.26 7.49
C GLN A 87 5.68 25.61 6.40
N THR A 88 6.82 24.92 6.32
CA THR A 88 7.87 25.21 5.33
C THR A 88 7.52 24.66 3.96
N ALA A 89 6.90 23.46 3.90
CA ALA A 89 6.49 22.82 2.66
C ALA A 89 5.38 23.61 1.93
N ALA A 90 4.44 24.22 2.65
CA ALA A 90 3.35 25.01 2.08
C ALA A 90 3.80 26.22 1.23
N SER A 91 5.04 26.69 1.40
CA SER A 91 5.61 27.80 0.63
C SER A 91 6.26 27.38 -0.70
N LEU A 92 6.49 26.07 -0.90
CA LEU A 92 7.13 25.50 -2.09
C LEU A 92 6.14 24.76 -3.00
N ILE A 93 4.87 24.75 -2.64
CA ILE A 93 3.80 24.18 -3.47
C ILE A 93 3.37 25.27 -4.47
N PRO A 94 3.52 25.09 -5.80
CA PRO A 94 2.90 25.99 -6.76
C PRO A 94 1.38 26.00 -6.51
N ALA A 95 0.74 27.16 -6.63
CA ALA A 95 -0.66 27.42 -6.26
C ALA A 95 -1.74 26.56 -6.97
N ASN A 96 -1.32 25.54 -7.71
CA ASN A 96 -2.14 24.57 -8.42
C ASN A 96 -2.00 23.12 -7.90
N ALA A 97 -1.17 22.83 -6.89
CA ALA A 97 -1.20 21.48 -6.31
C ALA A 97 -2.50 21.32 -5.53
N SER A 98 -3.45 20.65 -6.17
CA SER A 98 -4.69 20.25 -5.54
C SER A 98 -4.33 19.23 -4.46
N LEU A 99 -4.78 19.46 -3.22
CA LEU A 99 -5.07 18.34 -2.32
C LEU A 99 -5.98 17.42 -3.12
N ALA A 100 -5.47 16.29 -3.59
CA ALA A 100 -6.24 15.34 -4.37
C ALA A 100 -7.28 14.70 -3.45
N THR A 101 -8.35 15.46 -3.18
CA THR A 101 -9.63 14.91 -2.77
C THR A 101 -10.19 14.32 -4.04
N THR A 102 -9.81 13.08 -4.36
CA THR A 102 -10.45 12.36 -5.45
C THR A 102 -11.87 12.07 -5.00
N VAL A 103 -12.78 13.01 -5.31
CA VAL A 103 -14.21 12.76 -5.37
C VAL A 103 -14.41 11.84 -6.57
N GLY A 104 -14.36 10.55 -6.31
CA GLY A 104 -14.54 9.51 -7.30
C GLY A 104 -14.70 8.18 -6.60
N THR A 105 -15.68 7.40 -7.03
CA THR A 105 -16.15 6.11 -6.52
C THR A 105 -15.11 4.96 -6.54
N ALA A 106 -13.81 5.24 -6.49
CA ALA A 106 -12.77 4.24 -6.41
C ALA A 106 -12.59 3.81 -4.96
N LYS A 107 -12.76 2.52 -4.69
CA LYS A 107 -12.51 1.94 -3.38
C LYS A 107 -11.04 2.16 -2.99
N THR A 108 -10.79 2.88 -1.90
CA THR A 108 -9.43 3.06 -1.37
C THR A 108 -9.03 1.85 -0.54
N VAL A 109 -7.99 1.12 -0.96
CA VAL A 109 -7.33 0.11 -0.11
C VAL A 109 -6.32 0.85 0.76
N SER A 110 -6.43 0.70 2.08
CA SER A 110 -5.42 1.23 3.00
C SER A 110 -4.18 0.35 2.92
N VAL A 111 -3.12 0.89 2.32
CA VAL A 111 -1.80 0.26 2.30
C VAL A 111 -0.98 0.86 3.43
N LEU A 112 -0.57 0.03 4.39
CA LEU A 112 0.24 0.47 5.52
C LEU A 112 1.64 -0.13 5.41
N ILE A 113 2.64 0.74 5.47
CA ILE A 113 4.07 0.42 5.48
C ILE A 113 4.62 1.03 6.75
N THR A 114 5.09 0.20 7.69
CA THR A 114 5.46 0.66 9.04
C THR A 114 6.82 1.33 9.10
N GLU A 115 7.72 1.05 8.15
CA GLU A 115 9.01 1.70 7.99
C GLU A 115 9.37 1.68 6.50
N ILE A 116 9.50 2.85 5.87
CA ILE A 116 10.09 2.94 4.53
C ILE A 116 11.58 3.14 4.78
N ASN A 117 12.37 2.09 4.60
CA ASN A 117 13.83 2.19 4.70
C ASN A 117 14.32 2.89 3.41
N TRP A 118 14.51 4.20 3.47
CA TRP A 118 14.92 5.05 2.34
C TRP A 118 16.43 4.98 2.03
N ASP A 119 17.17 4.06 2.65
CA ASP A 119 18.62 3.98 2.50
C ASP A 119 19.04 2.95 1.44
N GLU A 120 19.41 3.46 0.26
CA GLU A 120 20.66 3.12 -0.45
C GLU A 120 21.24 4.35 -1.17
#